data_AF-A0A061NH22-F1
#
_entry.id   AF-A0A061NH22-F1
#
_cell.length_a   1.000
_cell.length_b   1.000
_cell.length_c   1.000
_cell.angle_alpha   90.00
_cell.angle_beta   90.00
_cell.angle_gamma   90.00
#
_symmetry.space_group_name_H-M   'P 1'
#
loop_
_entity.id
_entity.type
_entity.pdbx_description
1 polymer ?
#
loop_
_entity_poly.entity_id
_entity_poly.type
_entity_poly.pdbx_seq_one_letter_code
_entity_poly.pdbx_strand_id
1 'polypeptide(L)'
;MLGGGKTLDEAFEIARWWKQQGEWRLALHQFTSLVDKGYGNEAVVERARLLRKHVNEEESIKLYEQLYTADSIQKIEAARVLSMWYEHKKKQYDDALRVAYQGLLWCEHEPAKEKAAWEHRIRRLKGKCSQIYPLG
;
A
#
# COMPACT_ATOMS: atom_id res chain seq x y z
N MET A 1 40.39 -11.71 -9.52
CA MET A 1 39.32 -11.41 -8.53
C MET A 1 38.09 -10.95 -9.30
N LEU A 2 37.08 -11.81 -9.44
CA LEU A 2 35.78 -11.40 -10.01
C LEU A 2 34.92 -10.90 -8.84
N GLY A 3 34.86 -9.58 -8.66
CA GLY A 3 34.00 -8.94 -7.68
C GLY A 3 32.55 -8.99 -8.12
N GLY A 4 31.89 -10.14 -7.91
CA GLY A 4 30.46 -10.32 -8.14
C GLY A 4 29.63 -9.66 -7.05
N GLY A 5 29.56 -8.33 -7.06
CA GLY A 5 28.59 -7.61 -6.23
C GLY A 5 27.18 -7.84 -6.78
N LYS A 6 26.28 -8.40 -5.96
CA LYS A 6 24.87 -8.55 -6.34
C LYS A 6 24.28 -7.18 -6.64
N THR A 7 23.67 -7.01 -7.81
CA THR A 7 22.98 -5.76 -8.14
C THR A 7 21.73 -5.60 -7.26
N LEU A 8 21.19 -4.38 -7.19
CA LEU A 8 19.95 -4.17 -6.42
C LEU A 8 18.77 -4.93 -7.05
N ASP A 9 18.75 -5.10 -8.38
CA ASP A 9 17.72 -5.89 -9.08
C ASP A 9 17.79 -7.38 -8.70
N GLU A 10 18.98 -7.96 -8.68
CA GLU A 10 19.17 -9.34 -8.22
C GLU A 10 18.73 -9.52 -6.76
N ALA A 11 19.07 -8.55 -5.91
CA ALA A 11 18.64 -8.52 -4.52
C ALA A 11 17.10 -8.44 -4.39
N PHE A 12 16.42 -7.69 -5.27
CA PHE A 12 14.96 -7.58 -5.30
C PHE A 12 14.31 -8.90 -5.72
N GLU A 13 14.81 -9.55 -6.77
CA GLU A 13 14.28 -10.85 -7.22
C GLU A 13 14.54 -11.97 -6.20
N ILE A 14 15.69 -11.95 -5.51
CA ILE A 14 15.95 -12.85 -4.38
C ILE A 14 14.94 -12.62 -3.25
N ALA A 15 14.61 -11.36 -2.92
CA ALA A 15 13.62 -11.04 -1.89
C ALA A 15 12.22 -11.56 -2.27
N ARG A 16 11.83 -11.42 -3.54
CA ARG A 16 10.57 -11.97 -4.08
C ARG A 16 10.53 -13.48 -4.02
N TRP A 17 11.64 -14.14 -4.35
CA TRP A 17 11.75 -15.59 -4.26
C TRP A 17 11.57 -16.08 -2.81
N TRP A 18 12.25 -15.48 -1.83
CA TRP A 18 12.04 -15.81 -0.41
C TRP A 18 10.59 -15.63 0.03
N LYS A 19 9.95 -14.54 -0.39
CA LYS A 19 8.53 -14.29 -0.11
C LYS A 19 7.65 -15.40 -0.69
N GLN A 20 7.92 -15.89 -1.89
CA GLN A 20 7.17 -16.98 -2.52
C GLN A 20 7.36 -18.32 -1.78
N GLN A 21 8.55 -18.56 -1.22
CA GLN A 21 8.80 -19.74 -0.37
C GLN A 21 8.13 -19.65 1.02
N GLY A 22 7.51 -18.51 1.35
CA GLY A 22 6.92 -18.27 2.67
C GLY A 22 7.92 -17.81 3.72
N GLU A 23 9.19 -17.63 3.34
CA GLU A 23 10.29 -17.17 4.20
C GLU A 23 10.23 -15.64 4.42
N TRP A 24 9.15 -15.19 5.04
CA TRP A 24 8.80 -13.77 5.15
C TRP A 24 9.82 -12.94 5.94
N ARG A 25 10.56 -13.55 6.88
CA ARG A 25 11.62 -12.86 7.64
C ARG A 25 12.80 -12.51 6.76
N LEU A 26 13.24 -13.46 5.92
CA LEU A 26 14.33 -13.25 4.97
C LEU A 26 13.93 -12.24 3.90
N ALA A 27 12.72 -12.38 3.36
CA ALA A 27 12.17 -11.41 2.42
C ALA A 27 12.10 -10.00 3.03
N LEU A 28 11.60 -9.86 4.27
CA LEU A 28 11.49 -8.57 4.94
C LEU A 28 12.86 -7.94 5.18
N HIS A 29 13.84 -8.70 5.64
CA HIS A 29 15.21 -8.21 5.81
C HIS A 29 15.79 -7.69 4.49
N GLN A 30 15.61 -8.44 3.41
CA GLN A 30 16.12 -8.08 2.09
C GLN A 30 15.42 -6.83 1.53
N PHE A 31 14.07 -6.75 1.61
CA PHE A 31 13.33 -5.56 1.19
C PHE A 31 13.67 -4.34 2.04
N THR A 32 13.94 -4.50 3.33
CA THR A 32 14.41 -3.40 4.20
C THR A 32 15.75 -2.87 3.69
N SER A 33 16.72 -3.74 3.44
CA SER A 33 18.01 -3.32 2.88
C SER A 33 17.88 -2.64 1.51
N LEU A 34 16.94 -3.06 0.67
CA LEU A 34 16.70 -2.44 -0.64
C LEU A 34 16.09 -1.04 -0.51
N VAL A 35 15.15 -0.86 0.41
CA VAL A 35 14.57 0.45 0.73
C VAL A 35 15.63 1.39 1.28
N ASP A 36 16.47 0.93 2.20
CA ASP A 36 17.56 1.73 2.78
C ASP A 36 18.60 2.16 1.74
N LYS A 37 18.77 1.35 0.68
CA LYS A 37 19.65 1.65 -0.47
C LYS A 37 18.96 2.45 -1.58
N GLY A 38 17.69 2.81 -1.41
CA GLY A 38 16.95 3.64 -2.37
C GLY A 38 16.56 2.93 -3.66
N TYR A 39 16.35 1.61 -3.65
CA TYR A 39 16.01 0.83 -4.86
C TYR A 39 14.77 1.37 -5.60
N GLY A 40 13.73 1.78 -4.85
CA GLY A 40 12.52 2.37 -5.42
C GLY A 40 11.25 1.95 -4.69
N ASN A 41 10.12 2.49 -5.15
CA ASN A 41 8.81 2.33 -4.50
C ASN A 41 8.26 0.89 -4.53
N GLU A 42 8.74 0.04 -5.44
CA GLU A 42 8.35 -1.38 -5.49
C GLU A 42 8.84 -2.13 -4.24
N ALA A 43 10.10 -1.92 -3.83
CA ALA A 43 10.63 -2.49 -2.59
C ALA A 43 9.90 -1.94 -1.35
N VAL A 44 9.51 -0.66 -1.37
CA VAL A 44 8.72 -0.04 -0.30
C VAL A 44 7.36 -0.72 -0.16
N VAL A 45 6.65 -0.95 -1.27
CA VAL A 45 5.37 -1.68 -1.26
C VAL A 45 5.54 -3.10 -0.73
N GLU A 46 6.55 -3.82 -1.18
CA GLU A 46 6.78 -5.20 -0.75
C GLU A 46 7.12 -5.29 0.75
N ARG A 47 7.95 -4.37 1.26
CA ARG A 47 8.21 -4.23 2.69
C ARG A 47 6.93 -3.91 3.45
N ALA A 48 6.15 -2.93 3.00
CA ALA A 48 4.91 -2.51 3.64
C ALA A 48 3.90 -3.67 3.75
N ARG A 49 3.76 -4.48 2.70
CA ARG A 49 2.90 -5.68 2.70
C ARG A 49 3.33 -6.70 3.75
N LEU A 50 4.62 -6.98 3.86
CA LEU A 50 5.17 -7.93 4.84
C LEU A 50 5.01 -7.41 6.27
N LEU A 51 5.33 -6.14 6.52
CA LEU A 51 5.14 -5.51 7.83
C LEU A 51 3.69 -5.63 8.29
N ARG A 52 2.73 -5.28 7.43
CA ARG A 52 1.30 -5.34 7.75
C ARG A 52 0.84 -6.74 8.12
N LYS A 53 1.34 -7.75 7.40
CA LYS A 53 0.90 -9.13 7.54
C LYS A 53 1.55 -9.83 8.74
N HIS A 54 2.79 -9.50 9.08
CA HIS A 54 3.60 -10.34 9.97
C HIS A 54 4.25 -9.63 11.16
N VAL A 55 4.38 -8.30 11.15
CA VAL A 55 5.21 -7.61 12.13
C VAL A 55 4.49 -6.44 12.78
N ASN A 56 4.23 -5.38 12.02
CA ASN A 56 3.72 -4.13 12.55
C ASN A 56 2.86 -3.42 11.49
N GLU A 57 1.55 -3.39 11.73
CA GLU A 57 0.60 -2.67 10.87
C GLU A 57 0.87 -1.17 10.87
N GLU A 58 1.23 -0.54 11.99
CA GLU A 58 1.45 0.90 12.04
C GLU A 58 2.68 1.34 11.24
N GLU A 59 3.77 0.57 11.30
CA GLU A 59 4.95 0.85 10.48
C GLU A 59 4.65 0.68 8.99
N SER A 60 3.84 -0.32 8.64
CA SER A 60 3.34 -0.47 7.28
C SER A 60 2.54 0.75 6.80
N ILE A 61 1.66 1.29 7.65
CA ILE A 61 0.85 2.46 7.31
C ILE A 61 1.73 3.68 7.01
N LYS A 62 2.81 3.92 7.77
CA LYS A 62 3.76 5.00 7.49
C LYS A 62 4.39 4.89 6.09
N LEU A 63 4.74 3.67 5.66
CA LEU A 63 5.25 3.44 4.30
C LEU A 63 4.18 3.70 3.24
N TYR A 64 2.93 3.31 3.50
CA TYR A 64 1.83 3.62 2.58
C TYR A 64 1.50 5.11 2.54
N GLU A 65 1.62 5.86 3.64
CA GLU A 65 1.50 7.33 3.64
C GLU A 65 2.57 7.98 2.75
N GLN A 66 3.81 7.51 2.82
CA GLN A 66 4.88 7.96 1.92
C GLN A 66 4.52 7.68 0.46
N LEU A 67 4.14 6.44 0.14
CA LEU A 67 3.76 6.02 -1.22
C LEU A 67 2.54 6.80 -1.76
N TYR A 68 1.59 7.16 -0.91
CA TYR A 68 0.41 7.93 -1.29
C TYR A 68 0.76 9.32 -1.82
N THR A 69 1.85 9.91 -1.32
CA THR A 69 2.36 11.21 -1.78
C THR A 69 3.38 11.12 -2.89
N ALA A 70 3.90 9.92 -3.18
CA ALA A 70 4.90 9.71 -4.20
C ALA A 70 4.29 9.79 -5.60
N ASP A 71 5.02 10.37 -6.57
CA ASP A 71 4.61 10.30 -7.96
C ASP A 71 4.99 8.97 -8.59
N SER A 72 4.21 7.93 -8.24
CA SER A 72 4.43 6.57 -8.72
C SER A 72 3.10 5.82 -8.82
N ILE A 73 3.04 4.77 -9.62
CA ILE A 73 1.82 3.96 -9.78
C ILE A 73 1.38 3.33 -8.45
N GLN A 74 2.33 3.08 -7.53
CA GLN A 74 2.10 2.49 -6.22
C GLN A 74 1.21 3.36 -5.32
N LYS A 75 1.03 4.66 -5.63
CA LYS A 75 0.12 5.56 -4.89
C LYS A 75 -1.34 5.09 -4.91
N ILE A 76 -1.76 4.37 -5.96
CA ILE A 76 -3.10 3.78 -6.07
C ILE A 76 -3.30 2.66 -5.04
N GLU A 77 -2.30 1.77 -4.90
CA GLU A 77 -2.35 0.73 -3.87
C GLU A 77 -2.32 1.34 -2.46
N ALA A 78 -1.46 2.35 -2.25
CA ALA A 78 -1.41 3.09 -1.00
C ALA A 78 -2.77 3.69 -0.64
N ALA A 79 -3.45 4.36 -1.58
CA ALA A 79 -4.79 4.87 -1.38
C ALA A 79 -5.77 3.76 -0.95
N ARG A 80 -5.66 2.56 -1.56
CA ARG A 80 -6.54 1.42 -1.25
C ARG A 80 -6.35 0.99 0.20
N VAL A 81 -5.09 0.86 0.62
CA VAL A 81 -4.75 0.45 1.99
C VAL A 81 -5.16 1.50 3.00
N LEU A 82 -4.82 2.77 2.77
CA LEU A 82 -5.11 3.86 3.69
C LEU A 82 -6.61 4.07 3.85
N SER A 83 -7.39 4.05 2.76
CA SER A 83 -8.84 4.16 2.83
C SER A 83 -9.46 3.05 3.71
N MET A 84 -8.99 1.81 3.55
CA MET A 84 -9.44 0.69 4.39
C MET A 84 -9.01 0.84 5.86
N TRP A 85 -7.81 1.34 6.11
CA TRP A 85 -7.31 1.53 7.47
C TRP A 85 -8.09 2.64 8.20
N TYR A 86 -8.32 3.78 7.55
CA TYR A 86 -9.19 4.85 8.09
C TYR A 86 -10.61 4.34 8.37
N GLU A 87 -11.18 3.53 7.47
CA GLU A 87 -12.52 2.95 7.64
C GLU A 87 -12.58 1.95 8.81
N HIS A 88 -11.67 0.98 8.85
CA HIS A 88 -11.83 -0.17 9.73
C HIS A 88 -11.14 0.00 11.08
N LYS A 89 -9.96 0.62 11.09
CA LYS A 89 -9.12 0.77 12.29
C LYS A 89 -9.38 2.08 13.01
N LYS A 90 -9.38 3.21 12.28
CA LYS A 90 -9.56 4.54 12.90
C LYS A 90 -11.01 4.99 13.03
N LYS A 91 -11.93 4.39 12.26
CA LYS A 91 -13.34 4.82 12.16
C LYS A 91 -13.49 6.29 11.70
N GLN A 92 -12.48 6.81 11.01
CA GLN A 92 -12.47 8.15 10.42
C GLN A 92 -13.03 8.05 9.00
N TYR A 93 -14.36 8.02 8.88
CA TYR A 93 -15.02 7.75 7.60
C TYR A 93 -14.84 8.86 6.57
N ASP A 94 -14.73 10.12 7.01
CA ASP A 94 -14.48 11.26 6.12
C ASP A 94 -13.09 11.15 5.46
N ASP A 95 -12.05 10.82 6.23
CA ASP A 95 -10.72 10.56 5.69
C ASP A 95 -10.70 9.33 4.79
N ALA A 96 -11.36 8.25 5.19
CA ALA A 96 -11.49 7.06 4.35
C ALA A 96 -12.13 7.38 2.99
N LEU A 97 -13.17 8.23 2.99
CA LEU A 97 -13.90 8.66 1.80
C LEU A 97 -13.05 9.57 0.92
N ARG A 98 -12.35 10.55 1.50
CA ARG A 98 -11.42 11.43 0.80
C ARG A 98 -10.33 10.64 0.09
N VAL A 99 -9.70 9.70 0.78
CA VAL A 99 -8.66 8.83 0.18
C VAL A 99 -9.25 7.95 -0.92
N ALA A 100 -10.47 7.43 -0.75
CA ALA A 100 -11.13 6.61 -1.77
C ALA A 100 -11.43 7.39 -3.06
N TYR A 101 -11.87 8.64 -2.94
CA TYR A 101 -12.07 9.53 -4.08
C TYR A 101 -10.77 9.80 -4.83
N GLN A 102 -9.69 10.06 -4.10
CA GLN A 102 -8.38 10.26 -4.71
C GLN A 102 -7.89 8.99 -5.43
N GLY A 103 -8.09 7.82 -4.83
CA GLY A 103 -7.78 6.54 -5.46
C GLY A 103 -8.55 6.34 -6.78
N LEU A 104 -9.84 6.68 -6.81
CA LEU A 104 -10.66 6.63 -8.02
C LEU A 104 -10.12 7.57 -9.12
N LEU A 105 -9.73 8.79 -8.76
CA LEU A 105 -9.16 9.77 -9.71
C LEU A 105 -7.87 9.26 -10.35
N TRP A 106 -7.01 8.60 -9.59
CA TRP A 106 -5.75 8.05 -10.11
C TRP A 106 -5.94 6.78 -10.94
N CYS A 107 -7.12 6.16 -10.93
CA CYS A 107 -7.44 4.94 -11.67
C CYS A 107 -8.00 5.21 -13.08
N GLU A 108 -7.66 6.32 -13.72
CA GLU A 108 -8.25 6.75 -15.01
C GLU A 108 -8.12 5.71 -16.13
N HIS A 109 -7.01 4.95 -16.15
CA HIS A 109 -6.73 3.91 -17.15
C HIS A 109 -6.77 2.48 -16.59
N GLU A 110 -7.25 2.29 -15.36
CA GLU A 110 -7.36 0.96 -14.76
C GLU A 110 -8.54 0.17 -15.33
N PRO A 111 -8.53 -1.17 -15.24
CA PRO A 111 -9.65 -2.00 -15.68
C PRO A 111 -10.96 -1.58 -15.03
N ALA A 112 -12.08 -1.69 -15.76
CA ALA A 112 -13.41 -1.32 -15.26
C ALA A 112 -13.77 -1.95 -13.90
N LYS A 113 -13.24 -3.15 -13.62
CA LYS A 113 -13.39 -3.84 -12.34
C LYS A 113 -12.78 -3.06 -11.16
N GLU A 114 -11.60 -2.47 -11.33
CA GLU A 114 -10.95 -1.67 -10.29
C GLU A 114 -11.72 -0.37 -10.03
N LYS A 115 -12.18 0.29 -11.10
CA LYS A 115 -13.03 1.47 -10.99
C LYS A 115 -14.33 1.17 -10.22
N ALA A 116 -15.01 0.08 -10.58
CA ALA A 116 -16.23 -0.35 -9.90
C ALA A 116 -16.00 -0.66 -8.41
N ALA A 117 -14.84 -1.23 -8.05
CA ALA A 117 -14.49 -1.50 -6.66
C ALA A 117 -14.34 -0.21 -5.84
N TRP A 118 -13.76 0.84 -6.43
CA TRP A 118 -13.69 2.16 -5.81
C TRP A 118 -15.05 2.82 -5.65
N GLU A 119 -15.88 2.82 -6.69
CA GLU A 119 -17.23 3.37 -6.66
C GLU A 119 -18.09 2.69 -5.58
N HIS A 120 -17.98 1.36 -5.46
CA HIS A 120 -18.66 0.60 -4.41
C HIS A 120 -18.18 1.02 -3.01
N ARG A 121 -16.87 1.16 -2.80
CA ARG A 121 -16.31 1.65 -1.51
C ARG A 121 -16.81 3.05 -1.18
N ILE A 122 -16.78 3.97 -2.14
CA ILE A 122 -17.26 5.35 -1.98
C ILE A 122 -18.73 5.37 -1.59
N ARG A 123 -19.59 4.60 -2.28
CA ARG A 123 -21.02 4.48 -1.96
C ARG A 123 -21.24 4.02 -0.52
N ARG A 124 -20.53 2.98 -0.09
CA ARG A 124 -20.60 2.46 1.28
C ARG A 124 -20.16 3.51 2.31
N LEU A 125 -19.04 4.20 2.06
CA LEU A 125 -18.49 5.20 2.97
C LEU A 125 -19.41 6.43 3.12
N LYS A 126 -20.02 6.90 2.01
CA LYS A 126 -21.03 7.96 2.07
C LYS A 126 -22.16 7.64 3.03
N GLY A 127 -22.69 6.41 2.98
CA GLY A 127 -23.75 5.97 3.89
C GLY A 127 -23.32 5.99 5.37
N LYS A 128 -22.04 5.73 5.66
CA LYS A 128 -21.50 5.80 7.01
C LYS A 128 -21.30 7.24 7.48
N CYS A 129 -20.82 8.13 6.62
CA CYS A 129 -20.70 9.56 6.95
C CYS A 129 -22.07 10.18 7.28
N SER A 130 -23.11 9.87 6.50
CA SER A 130 -24.48 10.37 6.76
C SER A 130 -25.10 9.82 8.05
N GLN A 131 -24.66 8.66 8.52
CA GLN A 131 -25.12 8.08 9.79
C GLN A 131 -24.46 8.72 11.02
N ILE A 132 -23.23 9.26 10.87
CA ILE A 132 -22.55 10.00 11.93
C ILE A 132 -23.16 11.40 12.09
N TYR A 133 -23.55 12.02 10.98
CA TYR A 133 -24.19 13.33 10.96
C TYR A 133 -25.62 13.21 10.44
N PRO A 134 -26.56 12.60 11.20
CA PRO A 134 -27.95 12.65 10.82
C PRO A 134 -28.35 14.14 10.79
N LEU A 135 -28.87 14.59 9.65
CA LEU A 135 -29.47 15.92 9.54
C LEU A 135 -30.53 16.01 10.63
N GLY A 136 -30.26 16.84 11.64
CA GLY A 136 -31.22 17.22 12.68
C GLY A 136 -32.28 18.15 12.12
#